data_AF-A0A6P0SRR9-F1
#
_entry.id   AF-A0A6P0SRR9-F1
#
_cell.length_a   1.000
_cell.length_b   1.000
_cell.length_c   1.000
_cell.angle_alpha   90.00
_cell.angle_beta   90.00
_cell.angle_gamma   90.00
#
_symmetry.space_group_name_H-M   'P 1'
#
loop_
_entity.id
_entity.type
_entity.pdbx_description
1 polymer ?
#
loop_
_entity_poly.entity_id
_entity_poly.type
_entity_poly.pdbx_seq_one_letter_code
_entity_poly.pdbx_strand_id
1 'polypeptide(L)' 'RQYVNSEPDYRGWEKTINEQREQINVLLSESPSLKPYLESVFLDCYRYPLKVVSKDYPSTCFPQDCPFTPDILEQD' A
#
# COMPACT_ATOMS: atom_id res chain seq x y z
N ARG A 1 -23.04 19.68 -10.71
CA ARG A 1 -21.78 19.01 -11.13
C ARG A 1 -22.07 18.32 -12.45
N GLN A 2 -21.42 18.75 -13.53
CA GLN A 2 -21.54 18.09 -14.84
C GLN A 2 -20.47 17.00 -14.87
N TYR A 3 -20.87 15.74 -14.84
CA TYR A 3 -19.93 14.64 -15.01
C TYR A 3 -19.65 14.49 -16.49
N VAL A 4 -18.38 14.58 -16.89
CA VAL A 4 -17.95 14.24 -18.24
C VAL A 4 -17.92 12.72 -18.33
N ASN A 5 -18.55 12.15 -19.35
CA ASN A 5 -18.37 10.73 -19.68
C ASN A 5 -16.92 10.54 -20.16
N SER A 6 -16.03 10.16 -19.24
CA SER A 6 -14.70 9.65 -19.56
C SER A 6 -14.74 8.12 -19.55
N GLU A 7 -13.90 7.48 -20.35
CA GLU A 7 -13.63 6.05 -20.19
C GLU A 7 -13.19 5.77 -18.74
N PRO A 8 -13.60 4.65 -18.13
CA PRO A 8 -13.22 4.33 -16.77
C PRO A 8 -11.71 4.17 -16.66
N ASP A 9 -11.07 5.16 -16.05
CA ASP A 9 -9.64 5.12 -15.74
C ASP A 9 -9.43 4.31 -14.45
N TYR A 10 -9.29 2.99 -14.62
CA TYR A 10 -9.05 2.08 -13.51
C TYR A 10 -7.67 2.24 -12.87
N ARG A 11 -6.83 3.18 -13.32
CA ARG A 11 -5.49 3.45 -12.77
C ARG A 11 -5.50 4.35 -11.54
N GLY A 12 -6.68 4.78 -11.07
CA GLY A 12 -6.79 5.65 -9.88
C GLY A 12 -6.11 5.07 -8.65
N TRP A 13 -6.30 3.77 -8.37
CA TRP A 13 -5.69 3.10 -7.23
C TRP A 13 -4.17 2.91 -7.40
N GLU A 14 -3.69 2.66 -8.61
CA GLU A 14 -2.27 2.54 -8.93
C GLU A 14 -1.54 3.86 -8.67
N LYS A 15 -2.12 4.98 -9.13
CA LYS A 15 -1.60 6.32 -8.86
C LYS A 15 -1.56 6.61 -7.36
N THR A 16 -2.62 6.23 -6.62
CA THR A 16 -2.64 6.40 -5.16
C THR A 16 -1.56 5.57 -4.49
N ILE A 17 -1.32 4.32 -4.89
CA ILE A 17 -0.24 3.48 -4.33
C ILE A 17 1.12 4.13 -4.57
N ASN A 18 1.39 4.61 -5.79
CA ASN A 18 2.65 5.25 -6.13
C ASN A 18 2.87 6.54 -5.33
N GLU A 19 1.83 7.36 -5.18
CA GLU A 19 1.89 8.56 -4.34
C GLU A 19 2.21 8.24 -2.87
N GLN A 20 1.60 7.19 -2.31
CA GLN A 20 1.88 6.78 -0.92
C GLN A 20 3.30 6.25 -0.75
N ARG A 21 3.83 5.50 -1.73
CA ARG A 21 5.23 5.04 -1.72
C ARG A 21 6.21 6.21 -1.72
N GLU A 22 5.99 7.18 -2.59
CA GLU A 22 6.82 8.39 -2.67
C GLU A 22 6.82 9.15 -1.34
N GLN A 23 5.65 9.37 -0.74
CA GLN A 23 5.55 10.05 0.56
C GLN A 23 6.30 9.31 1.67
N ILE A 24 6.23 7.97 1.70
CA ILE A 24 6.98 7.17 2.67
C ILE A 24 8.49 7.31 2.43
N ASN A 25 8.94 7.25 1.17
CA ASN A 25 10.36 7.40 0.84
C ASN A 25 10.92 8.77 1.24
N VAL A 26 10.16 9.85 1.01
CA VAL A 26 10.52 11.19 1.46
C VAL A 26 10.70 11.21 2.98
N LEU A 27 9.76 10.65 3.75
CA LEU A 27 9.85 10.60 5.21
C LEU A 27 11.07 9.81 5.70
N LEU A 28 11.39 8.68 5.05
CA LEU A 28 12.56 7.86 5.39
C LEU A 28 13.88 8.56 5.03
N SER A 29 13.89 9.37 3.97
CA SER A 29 15.05 10.18 3.58
C SER A 29 15.29 11.31 4.58
N GLU A 30 14.23 12.01 4.99
CA GLU A 30 14.31 13.09 5.99
C GLU A 30 14.66 12.58 7.39
N SER A 31 14.27 11.34 7.72
CA SER A 31 14.52 10.73 9.03
C SER A 31 14.97 9.27 8.90
N PRO A 32 16.28 9.02 8.64
CA PRO A 32 16.81 7.66 8.48
C PRO A 32 16.62 6.74 9.69
N SER A 33 16.46 7.32 10.89
CA SER A 33 16.13 6.59 12.12
C SER A 33 14.75 5.92 12.11
N LEU A 34 13.88 6.26 11.16
CA LEU A 34 12.59 5.60 10.98
C LEU A 34 12.68 4.26 10.25
N LYS A 35 13.80 3.96 9.56
CA LYS A 35 13.97 2.69 8.82
C LYS A 35 13.82 1.44 9.72
N PRO A 36 14.47 1.35 10.90
CA PRO A 36 14.25 0.22 11.80
C PRO A 36 12.83 0.13 12.34
N TYR A 37 12.17 1.29 12.54
CA TYR A 37 10.77 1.30 12.96
C TYR A 37 9.85 0.75 11.86
N LEU A 38 10.05 1.17 10.61
CA LEU A 38 9.33 0.64 9.46
C LEU A 38 9.46 -0.89 9.37
N GLU A 39 10.67 -1.42 9.47
CA GLU A 39 10.91 -2.86 9.48
C GLU A 39 10.13 -3.56 10.60
N SER A 40 10.08 -2.95 11.79
CA SER A 40 9.35 -3.52 12.94
C SER A 40 7.84 -3.58 12.74
N VAL A 41 7.25 -2.64 11.97
CA VAL A 41 5.79 -2.54 11.78
C VAL A 41 5.31 -3.06 10.42
N PHE A 42 6.22 -3.38 9.50
CA PHE A 42 5.92 -3.74 8.12
C PHE A 42 4.91 -4.90 8.00
N LEU A 43 5.11 -5.97 8.78
CA LEU A 43 4.18 -7.10 8.78
C LEU A 43 2.79 -6.72 9.30
N ASP A 44 2.72 -5.82 10.28
CA ASP A 44 1.45 -5.33 10.80
C ASP A 44 0.70 -4.47 9.77
N CYS A 45 1.42 -3.69 8.96
CA CYS A 45 0.87 -2.95 7.83
C CYS A 45 0.20 -3.87 6.79
N TYR A 46 0.61 -5.13 6.67
CA TYR A 46 -0.09 -6.13 5.85
C TYR A 46 -1.28 -6.77 6.58
N ARG A 47 -1.07 -7.17 7.84
CA ARG A 47 -2.06 -7.94 8.63
C ARG A 47 -3.34 -7.16 8.91
N TYR A 48 -3.27 -5.85 9.15
CA TYR A 48 -4.45 -5.04 9.44
C TYR A 48 -5.42 -4.93 8.25
N PRO A 49 -5.00 -4.46 7.06
CA PRO A 49 -5.89 -4.41 5.91
C PRO A 49 -6.34 -5.80 5.47
N LEU A 50 -5.49 -6.84 5.60
CA LEU A 50 -5.88 -8.23 5.31
C LEU A 50 -7.14 -8.65 6.08
N LYS A 51 -7.25 -8.31 7.37
CA LYS A 51 -8.44 -8.62 8.18
C LYS A 51 -9.70 -7.90 7.67
N VAL A 52 -9.55 -6.66 7.23
CA VAL A 52 -10.66 -5.85 6.69
C VAL A 52 -11.11 -6.41 5.35
N VAL A 53 -10.19 -6.58 4.40
CA VAL A 53 -10.53 -7.06 3.05
C VAL A 53 -11.01 -8.51 3.05
N SER A 54 -10.51 -9.37 3.95
CA SER A 54 -11.02 -10.74 4.07
C SER A 54 -12.47 -10.78 4.53
N LYS A 55 -12.92 -9.77 5.31
CA LYS A 55 -14.32 -9.64 5.71
C LYS A 55 -15.19 -9.11 4.57
N ASP A 56 -14.67 -8.14 3.82
CA ASP A 56 -15.40 -7.51 2.71
C ASP A 56 -15.49 -8.42 1.47
N TYR A 57 -14.53 -9.33 1.30
CA TYR A 57 -14.43 -10.26 0.18
C TYR A 57 -14.26 -11.72 0.65
N PRO A 58 -15.30 -12.32 1.26
CA PRO A 58 -15.21 -13.64 1.88
C PRO A 58 -14.98 -14.81 0.89
N SER A 59 -15.28 -14.59 -0.40
CA SER A 59 -15.02 -15.59 -1.45
C SER A 59 -13.61 -15.52 -2.05
N THR A 60 -12.81 -14.53 -1.64
CA THR A 60 -11.45 -14.34 -2.14
C THR A 60 -10.44 -14.94 -1.16
N CYS A 61 -9.53 -15.78 -1.66
CA CYS A 61 -8.43 -16.30 -0.87
C CYS A 61 -7.26 -15.33 -0.89
N PHE A 62 -7.07 -14.59 0.20
CA PHE A 62 -5.90 -13.73 0.38
C PHE A 62 -4.74 -14.49 1.04
N PRO A 63 -3.47 -14.20 0.67
CA PRO A 63 -2.31 -14.75 1.36
C PRO A 63 -2.33 -14.38 2.84
N GLN A 64 -2.09 -15.36 3.73
CA GLN A 64 -2.03 -15.09 5.17
C GLN A 64 -0.69 -14.51 5.59
N ASP A 65 0.38 -14.97 4.93
CA ASP A 65 1.72 -14.43 5.08
C ASP A 65 1.93 -13.31 4.07
N CYS A 66 2.61 -12.24 4.50
CA CYS A 66 2.95 -11.13 3.62
C CYS A 66 3.91 -11.64 2.53
N PRO A 67 3.55 -11.55 1.23
CA PRO A 67 4.42 -11.99 0.15
C PRO A 67 5.48 -10.93 -0.21
N PHE A 68 5.45 -9.78 0.46
CA PHE A 68 6.29 -8.63 0.16
C PHE A 68 7.33 -8.43 1.25
N THR A 69 8.39 -7.73 0.87
CA THR A 69 9.48 -7.29 1.73
C THR A 69 9.55 -5.76 1.71
N PRO A 70 10.21 -5.11 2.69
CA PRO A 70 10.27 -3.65 2.78
C PRO A 70 10.83 -2.94 1.53
N ASP A 71 11.61 -3.64 0.70
CA ASP A 71 12.10 -3.16 -0.60
C ASP A 71 11.00 -2.86 -1.64
N ILE A 72 9.75 -3.23 -1.37
CA ILE A 72 8.61 -2.82 -2.20
C ILE A 72 8.45 -1.29 -2.32
N LEU A 73 9.05 -0.54 -1.41
CA LEU A 73 9.09 0.93 -1.45
C LEU A 73 10.13 1.47 -2.44
N GLU A 74 11.10 0.66 -2.86
CA GLU A 74 12.20 1.05 -3.76
C GLU A 74 11.91 0.73 -5.24
N GLN A 75 10.68 0.31 -5.58
CA GLN A 75 10.30 -0.06 -6.95
C GLN A 75 9.85 1.16 -7.78
N ASP A 76 10.53 1.36 -8.92
CA ASP A 76 10.11 2.21 -10.06
C ASP A 76 9.10 1.51 -10.99
#